data_AF-A0A1W1VIU2-F1
#
_entry.id   AF-A0A1W1VIU2-F1
#
_cell.length_a   1.000
_cell.length_b   1.000
_cell.length_c   1.000
_cell.angle_alpha   90.00
_cell.angle_beta   90.00
_cell.angle_gamma   90.00
#
_symmetry.space_group_name_H-M   'P 1'
#
loop_
_entity.id
_entity.type
_entity.pdbx_description
1 polymer ?
#
loop_
_entity_poly.entity_id
_entity_poly.type
_entity_poly.pdbx_seq_one_letter_code
_entity_poly.pdbx_strand_id
1 'polypeptide(L)' 'MRWKVKEFLDSNNKTAYALWKASGLSRTTTYAIAQGDMEGVQFDTLSKLVEGLEKLTGKRVEIGDLLEVVRP' A
#
# COMPACT_ATOMS: atom_id res chain seq x y z
N MET A 1 11.90 -2.10 9.71
CA MET A 1 11.21 -2.00 8.40
C MET A 1 9.91 -1.25 8.63
N ARG A 2 9.52 -0.38 7.70
CA ARG A 2 8.29 0.41 7.77
C ARG A 2 7.60 0.39 6.41
N TRP A 3 6.28 0.41 6.40
CA TRP A 3 5.49 0.67 5.20
C TRP A 3 5.58 2.14 4.81
N LYS A 4 5.80 2.40 3.51
CA LYS A 4 5.78 3.73 2.92
C LYS A 4 4.64 3.91 1.90
N VAL A 5 3.51 3.25 2.16
CA VAL A 5 2.38 3.21 1.21
C VAL A 5 1.73 4.58 1.07
N LYS A 6 1.64 5.37 2.15
CA LYS A 6 1.13 6.74 2.06
C LYS A 6 2.04 7.60 1.19
N GLU A 7 3.35 7.51 1.37
CA GLU A 7 4.34 8.25 0.58
C GLU A 7 4.28 7.85 -0.90
N PHE A 8 4.11 6.56 -1.19
CA PHE A 8 3.90 6.06 -2.55
C PHE A 8 2.60 6.60 -3.18
N LEU A 9 1.51 6.66 -2.41
CA LEU A 9 0.25 7.22 -2.87
C LEU A 9 0.38 8.72 -3.15
N ASP A 10 0.99 9.46 -2.23
CA ASP A 10 1.22 10.90 -2.33
C ASP A 10 2.08 11.23 -3.56
N SER A 11 3.17 10.48 -3.80
CA SER A 11 4.02 10.67 -4.99
C SER A 11 3.31 10.39 -6.32
N ASN A 12 2.19 9.66 -6.30
CA ASN A 12 1.36 9.37 -7.47
C ASN A 12 0.05 10.19 -7.49
N ASN A 13 -0.09 11.20 -6.60
CA ASN A 13 -1.30 12.01 -6.44
C ASN A 13 -2.56 11.16 -6.18
N LYS A 14 -2.43 10.14 -5.35
CA LYS A 14 -3.50 9.20 -4.97
C LYS A 14 -3.77 9.27 -3.47
N THR A 15 -4.90 8.71 -3.06
CA THR A 15 -5.33 8.70 -1.66
C THR A 15 -5.57 7.26 -1.17
N ALA A 16 -5.49 7.05 0.15
CA ALA A 16 -5.84 5.77 0.76
C ALA A 16 -7.30 5.39 0.48
N TYR A 17 -8.19 6.37 0.34
CA TYR A 17 -9.57 6.15 -0.09
C TYR A 17 -9.64 5.54 -1.51
N ALA A 18 -8.89 6.09 -2.45
CA ALA A 18 -8.86 5.58 -3.82
C ALA A 18 -8.26 4.16 -3.88
N LEU A 19 -7.22 3.89 -3.07
CA LEU A 19 -6.66 2.55 -2.92
C LEU A 19 -7.69 1.56 -2.37
N TRP A 20 -8.44 1.93 -1.35
CA TRP A 20 -9.50 1.08 -0.79
C TRP A 20 -10.53 0.68 -1.85
N LYS A 21 -10.93 1.65 -2.68
CA LYS A 21 -11.87 1.42 -3.78
C LYS A 21 -11.31 0.53 -4.89
N ALA A 22 -9.99 0.54 -5.12
CA ALA A 22 -9.34 -0.20 -6.21
C ALA A 22 -8.81 -1.60 -5.83
N SER A 23 -8.48 -1.81 -4.55
CA SER A 23 -7.75 -3.01 -4.07
C SER A 23 -8.65 -4.17 -3.65
N GLY A 24 -9.92 -3.92 -3.31
CA GLY A 24 -10.79 -4.94 -2.69
C GLY A 24 -10.39 -5.29 -1.25
N LEU A 25 -9.46 -4.55 -0.65
CA LEU A 25 -9.13 -4.65 0.77
C LEU A 25 -10.27 -4.10 1.64
N SER A 26 -10.30 -4.52 2.91
CA SER A 26 -11.15 -3.85 3.88
C SER A 26 -10.68 -2.39 4.07
N ARG A 27 -11.61 -1.50 4.44
CA ARG A 27 -11.27 -0.11 4.72
C ARG A 27 -10.25 -0.04 5.86
N THR A 28 -10.47 -0.78 6.95
CA THR A 28 -9.55 -0.82 8.10
C THR A 28 -8.15 -1.24 7.69
N THR A 29 -8.02 -2.32 6.93
CA THR A 29 -6.72 -2.81 6.43
C THR A 29 -6.03 -1.77 5.55
N THR A 30 -6.78 -1.13 4.65
CA THR A 30 -6.20 -0.13 3.73
C THR A 30 -5.60 1.04 4.50
N TYR A 31 -6.32 1.56 5.50
CA TYR A 31 -5.85 2.71 6.27
C TYR A 31 -4.71 2.33 7.23
N ALA A 32 -4.76 1.14 7.86
CA ALA A 32 -3.66 0.66 8.69
C ALA A 32 -2.35 0.48 7.91
N ILE A 33 -2.42 -0.08 6.69
CA ILE A 33 -1.25 -0.20 5.81
C ILE A 33 -0.75 1.17 5.36
N ALA A 34 -1.65 2.08 4.97
CA ALA A 34 -1.26 3.43 4.56
C ALA A 34 -0.58 4.21 5.70
N GLN A 35 -1.03 4.03 6.94
CA GLN A 35 -0.41 4.65 8.12
C GLN A 35 0.91 3.98 8.53
N GLY A 36 1.14 2.76 8.06
CA GLY A 36 2.31 1.95 8.36
C GLY A 36 2.24 1.25 9.72
N ASP A 37 1.04 1.08 10.26
CA ASP A 37 0.76 0.47 11.56
C ASP A 37 0.71 -1.07 11.50
N MET A 38 1.11 -1.69 10.39
CA MET A 38 1.09 -3.14 10.22
C MET A 38 2.49 -3.75 10.31
N GLU A 39 2.71 -4.60 11.32
CA GLU A 39 3.96 -5.35 11.51
C GLU A 39 4.07 -6.58 10.60
N GLY A 40 2.93 -7.11 10.12
CA GLY A 40 2.88 -8.26 9.23
C GLY A 40 1.58 -8.30 8.42
N VAL A 41 1.67 -8.82 7.19
CA VAL A 41 0.54 -8.92 6.26
C VAL A 41 0.59 -10.27 5.55
N GLN A 42 -0.59 -10.85 5.35
CA GLN A 42 -0.73 -12.12 4.62
C GLN A 42 -0.47 -11.89 3.12
N PHE A 43 -0.01 -12.94 2.42
CA PHE A 43 0.25 -12.87 0.97
C PHE A 43 -0.97 -12.43 0.16
N ASP A 44 -2.18 -12.88 0.50
CA ASP A 44 -3.42 -12.43 -0.18
C ASP A 44 -3.66 -10.92 -0.02
N THR A 45 -3.35 -10.36 1.16
CA THR A 45 -3.43 -8.91 1.40
C THR A 45 -2.38 -8.16 0.58
N LEU A 46 -1.17 -8.71 0.47
CA LEU A 46 -0.11 -8.15 -0.38
C LEU A 46 -0.50 -8.15 -1.86
N SER A 47 -1.03 -9.25 -2.37
CA SER A 47 -1.48 -9.34 -3.77
C SER A 47 -2.57 -8.30 -4.06
N LYS A 48 -3.59 -8.20 -3.19
CA LYS A 48 -4.66 -7.19 -3.32
C LYS A 48 -4.15 -5.76 -3.25
N LEU A 49 -3.19 -5.50 -2.36
CA LEU A 49 -2.54 -4.19 -2.25
C LEU A 49 -1.80 -3.83 -3.54
N VAL A 50 -0.94 -4.72 -4.03
CA VAL A 50 -0.15 -4.50 -5.26
C VAL A 50 -1.08 -4.31 -6.45
N GLU A 51 -2.02 -5.23 -6.69
CA GLU A 51 -2.98 -5.09 -7.79
C GLU A 51 -3.81 -3.81 -7.70
N GLY A 52 -4.22 -3.41 -6.49
CA GLY A 52 -4.96 -2.17 -6.27
C GLY A 52 -4.13 -0.94 -6.61
N LEU A 53 -2.85 -0.94 -6.26
CA LEU A 53 -1.93 0.15 -6.58
C LEU A 53 -1.60 0.19 -8.08
N GLU A 54 -1.40 -0.95 -8.73
CA GLU A 54 -1.17 -1.03 -10.17
C GLU A 54 -2.38 -0.52 -10.96
N LYS A 55 -3.59 -0.95 -10.59
CA LYS A 55 -4.86 -0.45 -11.17
C LYS A 55 -5.01 1.05 -10.97
N LEU A 56 -4.64 1.56 -9.80
CA LEU A 56 -4.84 2.96 -9.44
C LEU A 56 -3.82 3.90 -10.10
N THR A 57 -2.59 3.43 -10.30
CA THR A 57 -1.46 4.23 -10.81
C THR A 57 -1.18 4.00 -12.30
N GLY A 58 -1.64 2.88 -12.85
CA GLY A 58 -1.33 2.47 -14.23
C GLY A 58 0.13 2.06 -14.42
N LYS A 59 0.86 1.79 -13.33
CA LYS A 59 2.27 1.42 -13.33
C LYS A 59 2.45 0.08 -12.63
N ARG A 60 3.52 -0.64 -12.96
CA ARG A 60 3.95 -1.81 -12.21
C ARG A 60 4.38 -1.39 -10.80
N VAL A 61 4.02 -2.17 -9.79
CA VAL A 61 4.37 -1.90 -8.38
C VAL A 61 5.05 -3.12 -7.78
N GLU A 62 6.22 -2.92 -7.19
CA GLU A 62 6.97 -3.96 -6.47
C GLU A 62 6.88 -3.75 -4.95
N ILE A 63 7.05 -4.82 -4.18
CA ILE A 63 7.03 -4.73 -2.71
C ILE A 63 8.12 -3.79 -2.17
N GLY A 64 9.26 -3.68 -2.85
CA GLY A 64 10.33 -2.73 -2.51
C GLY A 64 9.92 -1.26 -2.66
N ASP A 65 8.90 -0.97 -3.47
CA ASP A 65 8.33 0.39 -3.60
C ASP A 65 7.45 0.76 -2.41
N LEU A 66 7.05 -0.23 -1.60
CA LEU A 66 6.10 -0.06 -0.50
C LEU A 66 6.74 -0.24 0.88
N LEU A 67 7.99 -0.71 0.92
CA LEU A 67 8.75 -0.93 2.15
C LEU A 67 10.02 -0.08 2.20
N GLU A 68 10.40 0.27 3.42
CA GLU A 68 11.68 0.89 3.74
C GLU A 68 12.35 0.20 4.93
N VAL A 69 13.67 0.02 4.84
CA VAL A 69 14.47 -0.47 5.97
C VAL A 69 14.88 0.73 6.81
N VAL A 70 14.12 1.02 7.86
CA VAL A 70 14.52 1.99 8.90
C VAL A 70 15.73 1.43 9.63
N ARG A 71 16.87 2.14 9.54
CA ARG A 71 18.07 1.86 10.35
C ARG A 71 18.17 2.92 11.45
N PRO A 72 18.60 2.54 12.67
CA PRO A 72 18.83 3.47 13.78
C PRO A 72 20.02 4.39 13.51
#